data_AF-A0A6N7AI68-F1
#
_entry.id   AF-A0A6N7AI68-F1
#
_cell.length_a   1.000
_cell.length_b   1.000
_cell.length_c   1.000
_cell.angle_alpha   90.00
_cell.angle_beta   90.00
_cell.angle_gamma   90.00
#
_symmetry.space_group_name_H-M   'P 1'
#
loop_
_entity.id
_entity.type
_entity.pdbx_description
1 polymer ?
#
loop_
_entity_poly.entity_id
_entity_poly.type
_entity_poly.pdbx_seq_one_letter_code
_entity_poly.pdbx_strand_id
1 'polypeptide(L)'
;MNYVNGAAMFVIRPFIEQVGLMDESYFLYCEEVDWCLRRGAWRLGYAHESLVHHAHGATMGSNRDRRHRSRLSVYLDERNKLLLTRRFWPALYPLVVVVTLLLTMQYAKAGAWANFRTALAGWYAGIGGQRGKPPWMTNPRH
;
A
#
# COMPACT_ATOMS: atom_id res chain seq x y z
N MET A 1 15.15 -16.49 -7.59
CA MET A 1 14.22 -15.33 -7.63
C MET A 1 13.40 -15.33 -6.36
N ASN A 2 13.17 -14.16 -5.74
CA ASN A 2 11.87 -13.70 -5.20
C ASN A 2 12.05 -12.65 -4.06
N TYR A 3 12.15 -11.39 -4.51
CA TYR A 3 11.73 -10.14 -3.87
C TYR A 3 12.32 -9.68 -2.51
N VAL A 4 12.80 -8.44 -2.56
CA VAL A 4 13.27 -7.58 -1.46
C VAL A 4 12.05 -6.90 -0.85
N ASN A 5 11.84 -7.05 0.46
CA ASN A 5 10.77 -6.38 1.19
C ASN A 5 11.37 -5.53 2.33
N GLY A 6 10.88 -4.31 2.48
CA GLY A 6 11.49 -3.17 3.18
C GLY A 6 11.67 -3.34 4.69
N ALA A 7 12.69 -4.09 5.10
CA ALA A 7 13.03 -4.27 6.51
C ALA A 7 14.23 -3.42 6.96
N ALA A 8 15.02 -2.89 6.02
CA ALA A 8 16.15 -2.01 6.31
C ALA A 8 16.44 -1.14 5.08
N MET A 9 16.01 0.12 5.12
CA MET A 9 16.42 1.13 4.15
C MET A 9 17.48 2.03 4.79
N PHE A 10 18.63 2.13 4.16
CA PHE A 10 19.62 3.15 4.48
C PHE A 10 19.47 4.31 3.50
N VAL A 11 19.31 5.51 4.03
CA VAL A 11 19.30 6.74 3.23
C VAL A 11 20.32 7.72 3.77
N ILE A 12 20.94 8.47 2.88
CA ILE A 12 21.90 9.51 3.26
C ILE A 12 21.16 10.81 3.63
N ARG A 13 21.72 11.59 4.56
CA ARG A 13 21.13 12.88 4.97
C ARG A 13 20.80 13.82 3.80
N PRO A 14 21.68 14.01 2.78
CA PRO A 14 21.38 14.87 1.63
C PRO A 14 20.12 14.45 0.86
N PHE A 15 19.82 13.15 0.83
CA PHE A 15 18.61 12.64 0.19
C PHE A 15 17.35 13.09 0.95
N ILE A 16 17.35 12.99 2.28
CA ILE A 16 16.22 13.44 3.11
C ILE A 16 16.02 14.96 2.97
N GLU A 17 17.12 15.72 2.97
CA GLU A 17 17.08 17.19 2.83
C GLU A 17 16.50 17.62 1.47
N GLN A 18 16.79 16.86 0.41
CA GLN A 18 16.29 17.18 -0.93
C GLN A 18 14.89 16.61 -1.24
N VAL A 19 14.62 15.36 -0.86
CA VAL A 19 13.40 14.62 -1.25
C VAL A 19 12.30 14.72 -0.19
N GLY A 20 12.67 15.04 1.05
CA GLY A 20 11.80 15.03 2.21
C GLY A 20 11.59 13.63 2.78
N LEU A 21 10.86 13.54 3.89
CA LEU A 21 10.52 12.28 4.55
C LEU A 21 9.48 11.46 3.76
N MET A 22 9.23 10.23 4.21
CA MET A 22 8.10 9.43 3.75
C MET A 22 6.77 10.08 4.14
N ASP A 23 5.75 9.90 3.32
CA ASP A 23 4.42 10.45 3.57
C ASP A 23 3.66 9.55 4.57
N GLU A 24 3.72 9.90 5.86
CA GLU A 24 3.07 9.14 6.94
C GLU A 24 1.53 9.10 6.81
N SER A 25 0.96 9.96 5.97
CA SER A 25 -0.48 10.00 5.74
C SER A 25 -1.00 8.78 4.97
N TYR A 26 -0.12 7.93 4.40
CA TYR A 26 -0.53 6.60 3.92
C TYR A 26 -0.78 5.59 5.06
N PHE A 27 -0.24 5.85 6.26
CA PHE A 27 -0.15 4.97 7.43
C PHE A 27 0.66 3.68 7.21
N LEU A 28 0.28 2.84 6.24
CA LEU A 28 1.03 1.67 5.76
C LEU A 28 0.69 1.43 4.29
N TYR A 29 1.61 0.81 3.54
CA TYR A 29 1.54 0.56 2.10
C TYR A 29 1.59 1.84 1.23
N CYS A 30 2.40 1.79 0.18
CA CYS A 30 2.68 2.86 -0.80
C CYS A 30 3.55 4.02 -0.31
N GLU A 31 3.86 4.16 0.98
CA GLU A 31 4.78 5.20 1.48
C GLU A 31 6.17 5.11 0.84
N GLU A 32 6.72 3.89 0.76
CA GLU A 32 8.03 3.64 0.14
C GLU A 32 7.99 3.87 -1.37
N VAL A 33 6.87 3.51 -2.02
CA VAL A 33 6.68 3.70 -3.46
C VAL A 33 6.58 5.18 -3.80
N ASP A 34 5.78 5.94 -3.04
CA ASP A 34 5.68 7.39 -3.15
C ASP A 34 7.04 8.06 -2.97
N TRP A 35 7.80 7.63 -1.97
CA TRP A 35 9.14 8.16 -1.68
C TRP A 35 10.13 7.84 -2.79
N CYS A 36 10.08 6.61 -3.32
CA CYS A 36 10.86 6.22 -4.48
C CYS A 36 10.48 7.02 -5.73
N LEU A 37 9.20 7.32 -5.96
CA LEU A 37 8.78 8.12 -7.12
C LEU A 37 9.22 9.59 -6.99
N ARG A 38 9.31 10.11 -5.77
CA ARG A 38 9.87 11.45 -5.48
C ARG A 38 11.38 11.54 -5.55
N ARG A 39 12.11 10.43 -5.64
CA ARG A 39 13.59 10.39 -5.57
C ARG A 39 14.30 11.16 -6.68
N GLY A 40 13.64 11.49 -7.78
CA GLY A 40 14.28 12.15 -8.92
C GLY A 40 15.47 11.34 -9.46
N ALA A 41 16.64 11.97 -9.55
CA ALA A 41 17.86 11.37 -10.09
C ALA A 41 18.65 10.50 -9.11
N TRP A 42 18.23 10.39 -7.85
CA TRP A 42 18.91 9.57 -6.85
C TRP A 42 18.86 8.08 -7.23
N ARG A 43 20.02 7.42 -7.12
CA ARG A 43 20.17 6.00 -7.46
C ARG A 43 19.65 5.11 -6.33
N LEU A 44 18.93 4.06 -6.69
CA LEU A 44 18.57 2.97 -5.78
C LEU A 44 19.66 1.91 -5.82
N GLY A 45 20.31 1.66 -4.69
CA GLY A 45 21.22 0.54 -4.50
C GLY A 45 20.54 -0.59 -3.74
N TYR A 46 20.87 -1.83 -4.07
CA TYR A 46 20.46 -3.00 -3.31
C TYR A 46 21.70 -3.67 -2.72
N ALA A 47 21.78 -3.74 -1.39
CA ALA A 47 22.87 -4.41 -0.69
C ALA A 47 22.52 -5.90 -0.53
N HIS A 48 23.10 -6.75 -1.38
CA HIS A 48 22.81 -8.18 -1.41
C HIS A 48 23.20 -8.94 -0.13
N GLU A 49 24.14 -8.39 0.66
CA GLU A 49 24.74 -9.06 1.83
C GLU A 49 24.07 -8.71 3.18
N SER A 50 23.10 -7.79 3.20
CA SER A 50 22.35 -7.45 4.42
C SER A 50 21.19 -8.43 4.61
N LEU A 51 21.46 -9.55 5.29
CA LEU A 51 20.45 -10.55 5.67
C LEU A 51 19.74 -10.13 6.96
N VAL A 52 18.67 -9.33 6.84
CA VAL A 52 17.74 -9.08 7.94
C VAL A 52 16.64 -10.15 7.90
N HIS A 53 16.63 -11.05 8.89
CA HIS A 53 15.57 -12.04 9.05
C HIS A 53 14.25 -11.36 9.44
N HIS A 54 13.40 -11.11 8.46
CA HIS A 54 12.03 -10.66 8.69
C HIS A 54 11.07 -11.83 8.48
N ALA A 55 10.29 -12.19 9.51
CA ALA A 55 9.26 -13.23 9.43
C ALA A 55 8.04 -12.77 8.62
N HIS A 56 8.24 -12.50 7.33
CA HIS A 56 7.26 -11.91 6.42
C HIS A 56 6.13 -12.88 5.99
N GLY A 57 6.25 -14.17 6.31
CA GLY A 57 5.29 -15.21 5.89
C GLY A 57 3.94 -15.17 6.60
N ALA A 58 3.84 -14.55 7.77
CA ALA A 58 2.60 -14.57 8.57
C ALA A 58 1.61 -13.44 8.22
N THR A 59 2.10 -12.29 7.73
CA THR A 59 1.25 -11.09 7.54
C THR A 59 0.88 -10.84 6.08
N MET A 60 1.68 -11.34 5.12
CA MET A 60 1.33 -11.39 3.69
C MET A 60 0.76 -12.76 3.31
N GLY A 61 -0.17 -13.29 4.13
CA GLY A 61 -0.93 -14.50 3.84
C GLY A 61 -1.23 -14.54 2.35
N SER A 62 -0.74 -15.59 1.68
CA SER A 62 -0.45 -15.62 0.25
C SER A 62 -1.43 -14.77 -0.58
N ASN A 63 -0.93 -13.97 -1.52
CA ASN A 63 -1.80 -13.26 -2.48
C ASN A 63 -2.73 -14.22 -3.26
N ARG A 64 -2.52 -15.54 -3.13
CA ARG A 64 -3.40 -16.60 -3.61
C ARG A 64 -4.69 -16.74 -2.80
N ASP A 65 -4.67 -16.51 -1.49
CA ASP A 65 -5.84 -16.69 -0.63
C ASP A 65 -6.49 -15.37 -0.23
N ARG A 66 -7.42 -14.93 -1.09
CA ARG A 66 -8.24 -13.74 -0.89
C ARG A 66 -9.08 -13.77 0.39
N ARG A 67 -9.31 -14.93 1.02
CA ARG A 67 -10.10 -15.05 2.26
C ARG A 67 -9.28 -14.77 3.51
N HIS A 68 -8.00 -15.16 3.52
CA HIS A 68 -7.14 -15.05 4.70
C HIS A 68 -6.30 -13.77 4.76
N ARG A 69 -6.42 -12.86 3.79
CA ARG A 69 -5.78 -11.54 3.88
C ARG A 69 -6.35 -10.75 5.06
N SER A 70 -5.45 -10.07 5.79
CA SER A 70 -5.80 -9.14 6.86
C SER A 70 -6.70 -8.00 6.35
N ARG A 71 -7.75 -7.69 7.12
CA ARG A 71 -8.66 -6.57 6.85
C ARG A 71 -7.91 -5.24 6.69
N LEU A 72 -6.88 -4.99 7.50
CA LEU A 72 -6.09 -3.77 7.44
C LEU A 72 -5.31 -3.68 6.11
N SER A 73 -4.67 -4.78 5.72
CA SER A 73 -3.93 -4.88 4.46
C SER A 73 -4.85 -4.65 3.26
N VAL A 74 -5.99 -5.34 3.19
CA VAL A 74 -6.95 -5.21 2.07
C VAL A 74 -7.45 -3.77 1.94
N TYR A 75 -7.81 -3.12 3.05
CA TYR A 75 -8.31 -1.75 3.00
C TYR A 75 -7.25 -0.75 2.51
N LEU A 76 -6.04 -0.82 3.09
CA LEU A 76 -4.99 0.14 2.79
C LEU A 76 -4.43 -0.06 1.37
N ASP A 77 -4.29 -1.31 0.92
CA ASP A 77 -3.91 -1.66 -0.46
C ASP A 77 -4.91 -1.06 -1.47
N GLU A 78 -6.20 -1.23 -1.22
CA GLU A 78 -7.25 -0.68 -2.09
C GLU A 78 -7.33 0.85 -2.08
N ARG A 79 -7.14 1.48 -0.92
CA ARG A 79 -7.17 2.93 -0.74
C ARG A 79 -5.92 3.60 -1.33
N ASN A 80 -4.74 3.15 -0.91
CA ASN A 80 -3.48 3.85 -1.14
C ASN A 80 -3.03 3.75 -2.60
N LYS A 81 -3.38 2.68 -3.32
CA LYS A 81 -3.13 2.61 -4.77
C LYS A 81 -3.87 3.71 -5.55
N LEU A 82 -5.09 4.06 -5.13
CA LEU A 82 -5.87 5.14 -5.76
C LEU A 82 -5.28 6.51 -5.43
N LEU A 83 -4.88 6.73 -4.17
CA LEU A 83 -4.20 7.96 -3.75
C LEU A 83 -2.89 8.17 -4.51
N LEU A 84 -2.09 7.11 -4.62
CA LEU A 84 -0.81 7.13 -5.33
C LEU A 84 -1.01 7.42 -6.82
N THR A 85 -1.96 6.72 -7.46
CA THR A 85 -2.28 6.94 -8.87
C THR A 85 -2.76 8.36 -9.12
N ARG A 86 -3.64 8.88 -8.25
CA ARG A 86 -4.13 10.25 -8.35
C ARG A 86 -2.99 11.27 -8.27
N ARG A 87 -1.97 10.99 -7.44
CA ARG A 87 -0.83 11.88 -7.22
C ARG A 87 0.14 11.90 -8.39
N PHE A 88 0.52 10.74 -8.93
CA PHE A 88 1.60 10.63 -9.92
C PHE A 88 1.11 10.44 -11.36
N TRP A 89 -0.09 9.89 -11.56
CA TRP A 89 -0.66 9.59 -12.88
C TRP A 89 -2.14 10.01 -12.98
N PRO A 90 -2.46 11.31 -12.83
CA PRO A 90 -3.84 11.79 -12.82
C PRO A 90 -4.62 11.48 -14.12
N ALA A 91 -3.92 11.43 -15.26
CA ALA A 91 -4.54 11.05 -16.54
C ALA A 91 -5.03 9.59 -16.56
N LEU A 92 -4.35 8.68 -15.84
CA LEU A 92 -4.72 7.27 -15.76
C LEU A 92 -5.69 6.98 -14.62
N TYR A 93 -5.88 7.92 -13.70
CA TYR A 93 -6.73 7.78 -12.53
C TYR A 93 -8.14 7.24 -12.84
N PRO A 94 -8.93 7.78 -13.81
CA PRO A 94 -10.28 7.25 -14.07
C PRO A 94 -10.25 5.79 -14.53
N LEU A 95 -9.28 5.41 -15.36
CA LEU A 95 -9.09 4.02 -15.79
C LEU A 95 -8.77 3.11 -14.59
N VAL A 96 -7.83 3.54 -13.74
CA VAL A 96 -7.44 2.76 -12.56
C VAL A 96 -8.59 2.60 -11.57
N VAL A 97 -9.43 3.63 -11.38
CA VAL A 97 -10.64 3.53 -10.54
C VAL A 97 -11.57 2.43 -11.03
N VAL A 98 -11.83 2.36 -12.34
CA VAL A 98 -12.69 1.33 -12.94
C VAL A 98 -12.04 -0.05 -12.85
N VAL A 99 -10.78 -0.18 -13.24
CA VAL A 99 -10.06 -1.46 -13.22
C VAL A 99 -10.00 -2.01 -11.80
N THR A 100 -9.68 -1.18 -10.82
CA THR A 100 -9.56 -1.62 -9.43
C THR A 100 -10.90 -2.03 -8.84
N LEU A 101 -12.01 -1.38 -9.21
CA LEU A 101 -13.35 -1.83 -8.85
C LEU A 101 -13.65 -3.24 -9.39
N LEU A 102 -13.30 -3.50 -10.65
CA LEU A 102 -13.45 -4.84 -11.26
C LEU A 102 -12.58 -5.90 -10.56
N LEU A 103 -11.37 -5.53 -10.14
CA LEU A 103 -10.50 -6.41 -9.36
C LEU A 103 -11.08 -6.68 -7.96
N THR A 104 -11.72 -5.69 -7.32
CA THR A 104 -12.43 -5.88 -6.04
C THR A 104 -13.53 -6.94 -6.17
N MET A 105 -14.24 -7.02 -7.30
CA MET A 105 -15.27 -8.05 -7.54
C MET A 105 -14.73 -9.49 -7.50
N GLN A 106 -13.41 -9.70 -7.63
CA GLN A 106 -12.81 -11.02 -7.50
C GLN A 106 -12.92 -11.58 -6.07
N TYR A 107 -12.99 -10.73 -5.04
CA TYR A 107 -13.24 -11.18 -3.67
C TYR A 107 -14.65 -11.78 -3.53
N ALA A 108 -15.66 -11.17 -4.18
CA ALA A 108 -17.02 -11.70 -4.21
C ALA A 108 -17.08 -13.04 -4.95
N LYS A 109 -16.42 -13.15 -6.13
CA LYS A 109 -16.33 -14.41 -6.89
C LYS A 109 -15.66 -15.54 -6.10
N ALA A 110 -14.70 -15.22 -5.24
CA ALA A 110 -14.03 -16.18 -4.36
C ALA A 110 -14.83 -16.51 -3.07
N GLY A 111 -16.05 -15.96 -2.89
CA GLY A 111 -16.84 -16.09 -1.67
C GLY A 111 -16.24 -15.39 -0.45
N ALA A 112 -15.22 -14.54 -0.64
CA ALA A 112 -14.52 -13.81 0.41
C ALA A 112 -15.29 -12.54 0.80
N TRP A 113 -16.56 -12.67 1.20
CA TRP A 113 -17.47 -11.54 1.41
C TRP A 113 -16.98 -10.51 2.44
N ALA A 114 -16.31 -10.95 3.52
CA ALA A 114 -15.73 -10.05 4.50
C ALA A 114 -14.62 -9.16 3.90
N ASN A 115 -13.73 -9.75 3.10
CA ASN A 115 -12.67 -9.02 2.41
C ASN A 115 -13.20 -8.22 1.22
N PHE A 116 -14.28 -8.67 0.56
CA PHE A 116 -14.96 -7.87 -0.46
C PHE A 116 -15.50 -6.56 0.10
N ARG A 117 -16.22 -6.61 1.23
CA ARG A 117 -16.73 -5.41 1.91
C ARG A 117 -15.60 -4.48 2.34
N THR A 118 -14.50 -5.06 2.84
CA THR A 118 -13.30 -4.31 3.24
C THR A 118 -12.65 -3.64 2.05
N ALA A 119 -12.51 -4.35 0.93
CA ALA A 119 -11.92 -3.85 -0.29
C ALA A 119 -12.76 -2.73 -0.90
N LEU A 120 -14.10 -2.88 -0.94
CA LEU A 120 -15.01 -1.81 -1.36
C LEU A 120 -14.90 -0.57 -0.47
N ALA A 121 -14.80 -0.75 0.85
CA ALA A 121 -14.60 0.36 1.78
C ALA A 121 -13.27 1.09 1.52
N GLY A 122 -12.20 0.34 1.25
CA GLY A 122 -10.88 0.90 0.90
C GLY A 122 -10.90 1.65 -0.42
N TRP A 123 -11.52 1.06 -1.44
CA TRP A 123 -11.71 1.68 -2.75
C TRP A 123 -12.50 2.99 -2.65
N TYR A 124 -13.62 2.99 -1.93
CA TYR A 124 -14.42 4.20 -1.69
C TYR A 124 -13.64 5.27 -0.93
N ALA A 125 -12.91 4.88 0.12
CA ALA A 125 -12.04 5.78 0.87
C ALA A 125 -10.93 6.39 -0.01
N GLY A 126 -10.39 5.61 -0.96
CA GLY A 126 -9.38 6.06 -1.92
C GLY A 126 -9.92 7.12 -2.88
N ILE A 127 -11.15 6.93 -3.39
CA ILE A 127 -11.84 7.94 -4.21
C ILE A 127 -12.07 9.22 -3.41
N GLY A 128 -12.52 9.08 -2.16
CA GLY A 128 -12.73 10.18 -1.24
C GLY A 128 -11.46 10.88 -0.75
N GLY A 129 -10.27 10.39 -1.11
CA GLY A 129 -9.01 11.02 -0.72
C GLY A 129 -8.65 10.84 0.76
N GLN A 130 -9.25 9.87 1.45
CA GLN A 130 -9.03 9.68 2.89
C GLN A 130 -7.58 9.26 3.18
N ARG A 131 -6.98 9.85 4.21
CA ARG A 131 -5.60 9.60 4.63
C ARG A 131 -5.52 9.24 6.12
N GLY A 132 -4.39 8.69 6.54
CA GLY A 132 -4.10 8.30 7.91
C GLY A 132 -4.64 6.92 8.29
N LYS A 133 -4.76 6.69 9.59
CA LYS A 133 -5.27 5.44 10.16
C LYS A 133 -6.73 5.20 9.73
N PRO A 134 -7.15 3.96 9.43
CA PRO A 134 -8.55 3.67 9.15
C PRO A 134 -9.47 4.04 10.33
N PRO A 135 -10.73 4.45 10.08
CA PRO A 135 -11.63 4.95 11.13
C PRO A 135 -11.90 3.97 12.29
N TRP A 136 -11.83 2.67 12.04
CA TRP A 136 -12.03 1.64 13.07
C TRP A 136 -10.81 1.40 13.95
N MET A 137 -9.66 1.99 13.64
CA MET A 137 -8.45 1.96 14.48
C MET A 137 -8.29 3.22 15.31
N THR A 138 -8.94 4.32 14.92
CA THR A 138 -8.88 5.61 15.62
C THR A 138 -9.96 5.74 16.70
N ASN A 139 -10.97 4.87 16.69
CA ASN A 139 -12.01 4.85 17.71
C ASN A 139 -11.75 3.68 18.68
N PRO A 140 -11.19 3.92 19.89
CA PRO A 140 -11.23 2.92 20.94
C PRO A 140 -12.70 2.78 21.33
N ARG A 141 -13.38 1.75 20.82
CA ARG A 141 -14.58 1.31 21.51
C ARG A 141 -14.12 0.89 22.91
N HIS A 142 -14.68 1.58 23.90
CA HIS A 142 -14.60 1.36 25.34
C HIS A 142 -14.22 -0.05 25.77
#